data_AF-A0AAD1SCV6-F1
#
_entry.id   AF-A0AAD1SCV6-F1
#
_cell.length_a   1.000
_cell.length_b   1.000
_cell.length_c   1.000
_cell.angle_alpha   90.00
_cell.angle_beta   90.00
_cell.angle_gamma   90.00
#
_symmetry.space_group_name_H-M   'P 1'
#
loop_
_entity.id
_entity.type
_entity.pdbx_description
1 polymer ?
#
loop_
_entity_poly.entity_id
_entity_poly.type
_entity_poly.pdbx_seq_one_letter_code
_entity_poly.pdbx_strand_id
1 'polypeptide(L)'
;MACYPLDLAVSLPHSLGLACERHASQVFQKMMPGGRHWRGRFSSDLGITPSDYAIFANHTVLAPVLDGMNMMTVDRQICVLSVALTRFMEAWMGHILREKLRFSLQGALQLRCDFETVRGMLRSPSSGLPLELIEVALSLPVFQQSENAITCLLQQPSSKAYLPSRTCPLLWCCPLPCRAAVETMSDSLQSLDSLERRAWSTRRSANLSQHSHDSYLPHSQQQWLSLRVHKRWDGLRVPWEGQEMSAS
;
A
#
# COMPACT_ATOMS: atom_id res chain seq x y z
N MET A 1 -10.41 48.97 19.66
CA MET A 1 -9.25 48.14 19.27
C MET A 1 -9.46 46.78 19.91
N ALA A 2 -10.03 45.82 19.19
CA ALA A 2 -10.26 44.48 19.70
C ALA A 2 -9.02 43.64 19.42
N CYS A 3 -8.24 43.33 20.46
CA CYS A 3 -7.23 42.28 20.40
C CYS A 3 -7.96 40.94 20.24
N TYR A 4 -8.08 40.44 19.01
CA TYR A 4 -8.40 39.03 18.79
C TYR A 4 -7.19 38.20 19.24
N PRO A 5 -7.37 37.10 20.01
CA PRO A 5 -6.24 36.34 20.51
C PRO A 5 -5.66 35.51 19.36
N LEU A 6 -4.39 35.77 19.03
CA LEU A 6 -3.56 34.90 18.19
C LEU A 6 -3.53 33.44 18.71
N ASP A 7 -3.85 33.20 19.98
CA ASP A 7 -3.91 31.87 20.60
C ASP A 7 -4.99 30.94 20.01
N LEU A 8 -6.16 31.45 19.60
CA LEU A 8 -7.21 30.59 19.03
C LEU A 8 -6.87 30.09 17.61
N ALA A 9 -6.03 30.82 16.88
CA ALA A 9 -5.64 30.47 15.52
C ALA A 9 -4.69 29.27 15.47
N VAL A 10 -3.88 29.09 16.52
CA VAL A 10 -2.93 27.96 16.65
C VAL A 10 -3.58 26.76 17.37
N SER A 11 -4.51 27.00 18.31
CA SER A 11 -5.12 25.93 19.10
C SER A 11 -6.12 25.07 18.31
N LEU A 12 -6.86 25.68 17.36
CA LEU A 12 -7.92 24.98 16.64
C LEU A 12 -7.39 23.84 15.75
N PRO A 13 -6.39 24.05 14.85
CA PRO A 13 -5.89 22.96 14.00
C PRO A 13 -5.27 21.83 14.82
N HIS A 14 -4.53 22.16 15.88
CA HIS A 14 -3.91 21.17 16.75
C HIS A 14 -4.95 20.32 17.51
N SER A 15 -5.95 20.96 18.14
CA SER A 15 -7.00 20.25 18.87
C SER A 15 -7.86 19.38 17.95
N LEU A 16 -8.15 19.86 16.74
CA LEU A 16 -8.83 19.09 15.71
C LEU A 16 -7.99 17.89 15.28
N GLY A 17 -6.69 18.07 15.04
CA GLY A 17 -5.78 17.00 14.68
C GLY A 17 -5.78 15.86 15.69
N LEU A 18 -5.70 16.19 16.99
CA LEU A 18 -5.80 15.20 18.07
C LEU A 18 -7.16 14.50 18.12
N ALA A 19 -8.25 15.23 17.85
CA ALA A 19 -9.59 14.64 17.77
C ALA A 19 -9.69 13.67 16.58
N CYS A 20 -9.19 14.04 15.41
CA CYS A 20 -9.14 13.20 14.21
C CYS A 20 -8.31 11.94 14.46
N GLU A 21 -7.11 12.07 15.02
CA GLU A 21 -6.22 10.94 15.35
C GLU A 21 -6.91 9.96 16.30
N ARG A 22 -7.53 10.48 17.38
CA ARG A 22 -8.23 9.66 18.37
C ARG A 22 -9.41 8.93 17.75
N HIS A 23 -10.24 9.63 16.98
CA HIS A 23 -11.43 9.05 16.37
C HIS A 23 -11.05 8.01 15.31
N ALA A 24 -10.09 8.32 14.44
CA ALA A 24 -9.55 7.39 13.45
C ALA A 24 -9.00 6.13 14.12
N SER A 25 -8.20 6.28 15.17
CA SER A 25 -7.66 5.15 15.95
C SER A 25 -8.76 4.25 16.50
N GLN A 26 -9.85 4.81 17.02
CA GLN A 26 -10.99 4.04 17.52
C GLN A 26 -11.73 3.31 16.40
N VAL A 27 -11.92 3.96 15.25
CA VAL A 27 -12.56 3.33 14.09
C VAL A 27 -11.72 2.15 13.60
N PHE A 28 -10.41 2.33 13.39
CA PHE A 28 -9.55 1.24 12.92
C PHE A 28 -9.46 0.10 13.94
N GLN A 29 -9.38 0.41 15.23
CA GLN A 29 -9.39 -0.62 16.27
C GLN A 29 -10.66 -1.48 16.26
N LYS A 30 -11.82 -0.90 15.94
CA LYS A 30 -13.12 -1.60 15.97
C LYS A 30 -13.44 -2.28 14.64
N MET A 31 -13.10 -1.66 13.53
CA MET A 31 -13.66 -1.99 12.21
C MET A 31 -12.62 -2.55 11.25
N MET A 32 -11.32 -2.26 11.44
CA MET A 32 -10.30 -2.73 10.51
C MET A 32 -10.24 -4.26 10.55
N PRO A 33 -10.35 -4.95 9.40
CA PRO A 33 -10.49 -6.40 9.41
C PRO A 33 -9.21 -7.06 9.90
N GLY A 34 -9.38 -8.22 10.54
CA GLY A 34 -8.26 -9.02 11.03
C GLY A 34 -7.48 -9.73 9.93
N GLY A 35 -6.45 -10.47 10.35
CA GLY A 35 -5.45 -11.03 9.45
C GLY A 35 -5.92 -11.94 8.31
N ARG A 36 -7.10 -12.57 8.36
CA ARG A 36 -7.58 -13.41 7.24
C ARG A 36 -7.87 -12.58 5.99
N HIS A 37 -8.43 -11.39 6.16
CA HIS A 37 -8.72 -10.46 5.06
C HIS A 37 -7.43 -10.08 4.31
N TRP A 38 -6.38 -9.76 5.06
CA TRP A 38 -5.09 -9.33 4.50
C TRP A 38 -4.21 -10.45 3.93
N ARG A 39 -4.48 -11.70 4.28
CA ARG A 39 -3.67 -12.86 3.87
C ARG A 39 -4.33 -13.72 2.78
N GLY A 40 -5.41 -13.22 2.17
CA GLY A 40 -6.12 -13.90 1.09
C GLY A 40 -5.21 -14.32 -0.06
N ARG A 41 -5.63 -15.38 -0.78
CA ARG A 41 -4.96 -15.80 -2.02
C ARG A 41 -5.32 -14.81 -3.13
N PHE A 42 -4.36 -14.60 -4.04
CA PHE A 42 -4.60 -13.84 -5.26
C PHE A 42 -5.70 -14.55 -6.07
N SER A 43 -6.78 -13.84 -6.36
CA SER A 43 -7.86 -14.28 -7.23
C SER A 43 -7.97 -13.26 -8.35
N SER A 44 -7.73 -13.68 -9.59
CA SER A 44 -7.83 -12.82 -10.78
C SER A 44 -9.27 -12.48 -11.15
N ASP A 45 -10.24 -13.18 -10.57
CA ASP A 45 -11.59 -13.26 -11.11
C ASP A 45 -12.55 -12.23 -10.48
N LEU A 46 -12.07 -11.45 -9.51
CA LEU A 46 -12.85 -10.42 -8.81
C LEU A 46 -12.05 -9.12 -8.78
N GLY A 47 -12.64 -8.04 -9.29
CA GLY A 47 -12.06 -6.70 -9.20
C GLY A 47 -11.85 -6.28 -7.75
N ILE A 48 -10.81 -5.49 -7.50
CA ILE A 48 -10.52 -4.96 -6.16
C ILE A 48 -11.43 -3.74 -5.94
N THR A 49 -12.38 -3.89 -5.03
CA THR A 49 -13.24 -2.78 -4.57
C THR A 49 -12.81 -2.34 -3.18
N PRO A 50 -13.02 -1.07 -2.80
CA PRO A 50 -12.69 -0.63 -1.46
C PRO A 50 -13.46 -1.39 -0.38
N SER A 51 -12.80 -1.65 0.75
CA SER A 51 -13.41 -2.31 1.89
C SER A 51 -14.36 -1.39 2.64
N ASP A 52 -15.44 -1.94 3.22
CA ASP A 52 -16.44 -1.18 3.97
C ASP A 52 -15.84 -0.37 5.13
N TYR A 53 -14.84 -0.91 5.84
CA TYR A 53 -14.19 -0.21 6.94
C TYR A 53 -13.48 1.08 6.49
N ALA A 54 -12.92 1.09 5.27
CA ALA A 54 -12.20 2.23 4.71
C ALA A 54 -13.17 3.35 4.34
N ILE A 55 -14.25 2.99 3.64
CA ILE A 55 -15.35 3.90 3.30
C ILE A 55 -15.94 4.49 4.60
N PHE A 56 -16.23 3.64 5.58
CA PHE A 56 -16.77 4.05 6.87
C PHE A 56 -15.83 4.98 7.63
N ALA A 57 -14.53 4.69 7.68
CA ALA A 57 -13.55 5.53 8.36
C ALA A 57 -13.46 6.94 7.75
N ASN A 58 -13.44 7.01 6.42
CA ASN A 58 -13.43 8.29 5.71
C ASN A 58 -14.68 9.11 6.00
N HIS A 59 -15.85 8.50 5.89
CA HIS A 59 -17.11 9.21 6.15
C HIS A 59 -17.25 9.63 7.62
N THR A 60 -16.83 8.79 8.56
CA THR A 60 -17.03 9.05 9.99
C THR A 60 -16.03 10.07 10.54
N VAL A 61 -14.81 10.14 9.98
CA VAL A 61 -13.76 11.02 10.48
C VAL A 61 -13.56 12.26 9.61
N LEU A 62 -13.49 12.10 8.28
CA LEU A 62 -13.12 13.19 7.39
C LEU A 62 -14.32 13.98 6.87
N ALA A 63 -15.49 13.36 6.63
CA ALA A 63 -16.65 14.11 6.12
C ALA A 63 -17.07 15.27 7.04
N PRO A 64 -17.15 15.09 8.37
CA PRO A 64 -17.46 16.19 9.28
C PRO A 64 -16.43 17.33 9.24
N VAL A 65 -15.16 17.01 8.95
CA VAL A 65 -14.11 18.02 8.78
C VAL A 65 -14.36 18.82 7.50
N LEU A 66 -14.67 18.15 6.39
CA LEU A 66 -15.02 18.81 5.13
C LEU A 66 -16.24 19.72 5.29
N ASP A 67 -17.29 19.22 5.94
CA ASP A 67 -18.52 19.99 6.20
C ASP A 67 -18.26 21.23 7.06
N GLY A 68 -17.43 21.08 8.11
CA GLY A 68 -17.10 22.15 9.05
C GLY A 68 -16.19 23.25 8.49
N MET A 69 -15.48 22.99 7.38
CA MET A 69 -14.57 23.95 6.76
C MET A 69 -15.25 25.00 5.90
N ASN A 70 -16.50 24.79 5.48
CA ASN A 70 -17.18 25.63 4.49
C ASN A 70 -17.26 27.13 4.87
N MET A 71 -17.23 27.45 6.17
CA MET A 71 -17.33 28.83 6.68
C MET A 71 -15.96 29.47 6.99
N MET A 72 -14.86 28.80 6.64
CA MET A 72 -13.50 29.24 6.95
C MET A 72 -12.85 29.95 5.75
N THR A 73 -11.84 30.78 6.02
CA THR A 73 -10.97 31.32 4.98
C THR A 73 -10.13 30.20 4.35
N VAL A 74 -9.73 30.36 3.09
CA VAL A 74 -8.91 29.37 2.35
C VAL A 74 -7.66 28.94 3.14
N ASP A 75 -6.91 29.89 3.71
CA ASP A 75 -5.72 29.57 4.52
C ASP A 75 -6.02 28.68 5.72
N ARG A 76 -7.17 28.90 6.38
CA ARG A 76 -7.61 28.09 7.51
C ARG A 76 -8.08 26.71 7.06
N GLN A 77 -8.78 26.63 5.92
CA GLN A 77 -9.19 25.36 5.34
C GLN A 77 -7.97 24.50 5.00
N ILE A 78 -6.94 25.10 4.37
CA ILE A 78 -5.67 24.42 4.07
C ILE A 78 -5.06 23.85 5.35
N CYS A 79 -4.94 24.67 6.41
CA CYS A 79 -4.35 24.22 7.68
C CYS A 79 -5.16 23.09 8.33
N VAL A 80 -6.47 23.26 8.43
CA VAL A 80 -7.39 22.27 9.02
C VAL A 80 -7.37 20.95 8.26
N LEU A 81 -7.51 21.01 6.94
CA LEU A 81 -7.52 19.83 6.08
C LEU A 81 -6.18 19.10 6.14
N SER A 82 -5.07 19.85 6.08
CA SER A 82 -3.73 19.27 6.14
C SER A 82 -3.50 18.51 7.44
N VAL A 83 -3.86 19.11 8.57
CA VAL A 83 -3.70 18.48 9.89
C VAL A 83 -4.62 17.27 10.02
N ALA A 84 -5.89 17.38 9.62
CA ALA A 84 -6.85 16.29 9.71
C ALA A 84 -6.43 15.07 8.87
N LEU A 85 -6.07 15.28 7.59
CA LEU A 85 -5.62 14.21 6.69
C LEU A 85 -4.33 13.55 7.18
N THR A 86 -3.35 14.35 7.61
CA THR A 86 -2.09 13.83 8.15
C THR A 86 -2.36 12.92 9.34
N ARG A 87 -3.13 13.40 10.32
CA ARG A 87 -3.44 12.64 11.54
C ARG A 87 -4.29 11.41 11.29
N PHE A 88 -5.24 11.49 10.37
CA PHE A 88 -6.06 10.35 9.96
C PHE A 88 -5.22 9.24 9.31
N MET A 89 -4.40 9.60 8.32
CA MET A 89 -3.55 8.64 7.60
C MET A 89 -2.44 8.07 8.51
N GLU A 90 -1.84 8.89 9.37
CA GLU A 90 -0.89 8.43 10.38
C GLU A 90 -1.53 7.47 11.38
N ALA A 91 -2.77 7.71 11.81
CA ALA A 91 -3.51 6.78 12.68
C ALA A 91 -3.79 5.44 11.97
N TRP A 92 -4.13 5.47 10.67
CA TRP A 92 -4.35 4.26 9.88
C TRP A 92 -3.08 3.43 9.73
N MET A 93 -1.99 4.06 9.27
CA MET A 93 -0.68 3.44 9.15
C MET A 93 -0.15 2.94 10.49
N GLY A 94 -0.28 3.77 11.53
CA GLY A 94 0.13 3.45 12.89
C GLY A 94 -0.63 2.26 13.47
N HIS A 95 -1.93 2.12 13.18
CA HIS A 95 -2.71 0.95 13.59
C HIS A 95 -2.18 -0.33 12.91
N ILE A 96 -1.93 -0.29 11.60
CA ILE A 96 -1.39 -1.43 10.84
C ILE A 96 -0.06 -1.91 11.43
N LEU A 97 0.86 -0.99 11.70
CA LEU A 97 2.17 -1.27 12.27
C LEU A 97 2.07 -1.81 13.71
N ARG A 98 1.20 -1.21 14.53
CA ARG A 98 1.00 -1.59 15.95
C ARG A 98 0.42 -3.00 16.08
N GLU A 99 -0.62 -3.30 15.30
CA GLU A 99 -1.27 -4.62 15.29
C GLU A 99 -0.48 -5.67 14.48
N LYS A 100 0.62 -5.26 13.83
CA LYS A 100 1.48 -6.12 13.01
C LYS A 100 0.69 -6.92 11.99
N LEU A 101 -0.26 -6.25 11.33
CA LEU A 101 -1.10 -6.88 10.31
C LEU A 101 -0.21 -7.44 9.20
N ARG A 102 -0.48 -8.68 8.78
CA ARG A 102 0.34 -9.35 7.76
C ARG A 102 -0.38 -9.39 6.42
N PHE A 103 0.32 -8.99 5.37
CA PHE A 103 -0.25 -8.82 4.03
C PHE A 103 0.32 -9.85 3.06
N SER A 104 -0.56 -10.54 2.34
CA SER A 104 -0.22 -11.17 1.07
C SER A 104 -0.13 -10.10 -0.03
N LEU A 105 0.31 -10.49 -1.22
CA LEU A 105 0.27 -9.61 -2.39
C LEU A 105 -1.15 -9.07 -2.66
N GLN A 106 -2.17 -9.93 -2.55
CA GLN A 106 -3.57 -9.51 -2.69
C GLN A 106 -3.99 -8.54 -1.59
N GLY A 107 -3.61 -8.81 -0.33
CA GLY A 107 -3.92 -7.91 0.78
C GLY A 107 -3.24 -6.55 0.65
N ALA A 108 -2.03 -6.50 0.11
CA ALA A 108 -1.33 -5.24 -0.16
C ALA A 108 -2.03 -4.42 -1.26
N LEU A 109 -2.50 -5.07 -2.33
CA LEU A 109 -3.30 -4.42 -3.37
C LEU A 109 -4.65 -3.94 -2.83
N GLN A 110 -5.29 -4.71 -1.95
CA GLN A 110 -6.51 -4.29 -1.26
C GLN A 110 -6.27 -3.05 -0.39
N LEU A 111 -5.19 -3.05 0.41
CA LEU A 111 -4.85 -1.89 1.24
C LEU A 111 -4.57 -0.64 0.40
N ARG A 112 -3.93 -0.79 -0.77
CA ARG A 112 -3.77 0.32 -1.72
C ARG A 112 -5.12 0.86 -2.17
N CYS A 113 -6.03 -0.02 -2.57
CA CYS A 113 -7.39 0.37 -2.96
C CYS A 113 -8.13 1.09 -1.82
N ASP A 114 -7.97 0.60 -0.60
CA ASP A 114 -8.56 1.21 0.59
C ASP A 114 -7.97 2.61 0.84
N PHE A 115 -6.66 2.82 0.73
CA PHE A 115 -6.05 4.16 0.85
C PHE A 115 -6.51 5.13 -0.24
N GLU A 116 -6.74 4.64 -1.48
CA GLU A 116 -7.26 5.47 -2.58
C GLU A 116 -8.63 6.06 -2.28
N THR A 117 -9.41 5.48 -1.37
CA THR A 117 -10.72 6.04 -0.98
C THR A 117 -10.60 7.46 -0.41
N VAL A 118 -9.49 7.79 0.25
CA VAL A 118 -9.26 9.14 0.79
C VAL A 118 -9.07 10.13 -0.35
N ARG A 119 -8.25 9.77 -1.34
CA ARG A 119 -8.04 10.60 -2.54
C ARG A 119 -9.33 10.73 -3.35
N GLY A 120 -10.11 9.66 -3.44
CA GLY A 120 -11.43 9.63 -4.07
C GLY A 120 -12.42 10.58 -3.38
N MET A 121 -12.43 10.58 -2.04
CA MET A 121 -13.28 11.48 -1.26
C MET A 121 -12.96 12.95 -1.49
N LEU A 122 -11.66 13.33 -1.51
CA LEU A 122 -11.25 14.71 -1.77
C LEU A 122 -11.64 15.19 -3.17
N ARG A 123 -11.46 14.32 -4.17
CA ARG A 123 -11.78 14.61 -5.58
C ARG A 123 -13.28 14.49 -5.91
N SER A 124 -14.08 13.95 -5.01
CA SER A 124 -15.51 13.80 -5.23
C SER A 124 -16.16 15.17 -5.39
N PRO A 125 -17.10 15.36 -6.34
CA PRO A 125 -17.89 16.59 -6.42
C PRO A 125 -18.60 16.93 -5.10
N SER A 126 -18.93 15.91 -4.30
CA SER A 126 -19.57 16.07 -3.00
C SER A 126 -18.65 16.64 -1.90
N SER A 127 -17.34 16.76 -2.14
CA SER A 127 -16.41 17.33 -1.16
C SER A 127 -16.56 18.84 -1.03
N GLY A 128 -17.11 19.51 -2.06
CA GLY A 128 -17.22 20.97 -2.12
C GLY A 128 -15.88 21.71 -2.14
N LEU A 129 -14.75 20.99 -2.26
CA LEU A 129 -13.42 21.56 -2.19
C LEU A 129 -13.03 22.23 -3.52
N PRO A 130 -12.50 23.47 -3.48
CA PRO A 130 -11.84 24.06 -4.63
C PRO A 130 -10.63 23.23 -5.09
N LEU A 131 -10.30 23.30 -6.38
CA LEU A 131 -9.19 22.54 -6.97
C LEU A 131 -7.85 22.81 -6.25
N GLU A 132 -7.58 24.06 -5.89
CA GLU A 132 -6.38 24.46 -5.15
C GLU A 132 -6.23 23.68 -3.83
N LEU A 133 -7.30 23.55 -3.05
CA LEU A 133 -7.26 22.79 -1.79
C LEU A 133 -7.05 21.30 -2.03
N ILE A 134 -7.64 20.75 -3.09
CA ILE A 134 -7.45 19.35 -3.47
C ILE A 134 -5.98 19.09 -3.82
N GLU A 135 -5.35 19.98 -4.60
CA GLU A 135 -3.94 19.85 -4.99
C GLU A 135 -3.02 19.94 -3.78
N VAL A 136 -3.23 20.94 -2.91
CA VAL A 136 -2.48 21.08 -1.65
C VAL A 136 -2.63 19.84 -0.78
N ALA A 137 -3.87 19.37 -0.58
CA ALA A 137 -4.14 18.18 0.23
C ALA A 137 -3.45 16.94 -0.33
N LEU A 138 -3.52 16.70 -1.64
CA LEU A 138 -2.91 15.53 -2.27
C LEU A 138 -1.38 15.59 -2.33
N SER A 139 -0.80 16.79 -2.19
CA SER A 139 0.65 17.00 -2.09
C SER A 139 1.23 16.70 -0.70
N LEU A 140 0.37 16.41 0.30
CA LEU A 140 0.81 16.15 1.67
C LEU A 140 1.76 14.94 1.74
N PRO A 141 2.86 15.02 2.52
CA PRO A 141 3.84 13.93 2.64
C PRO A 141 3.23 12.59 3.06
N VAL A 142 2.13 12.62 3.81
CA VAL A 142 1.47 11.41 4.32
C VAL A 142 0.97 10.50 3.20
N PHE A 143 0.57 11.05 2.05
CA PHE A 143 0.18 10.27 0.87
C PHE A 143 1.40 9.61 0.22
N GLN A 144 2.55 10.27 0.18
CA GLN A 144 3.78 9.66 -0.30
C GLN A 144 4.25 8.56 0.65
N GLN A 145 4.11 8.77 1.97
CA GLN A 145 4.44 7.77 2.97
C GLN A 145 3.56 6.51 2.81
N SER A 146 2.26 6.68 2.57
CA SER A 146 1.37 5.54 2.32
C SER A 146 1.72 4.81 1.03
N GLU A 147 2.08 5.52 -0.06
CA GLU A 147 2.56 4.86 -1.29
C GLU A 147 3.84 4.05 -1.03
N ASN A 148 4.81 4.62 -0.31
CA ASN A 148 6.04 3.92 0.01
C ASN A 148 5.79 2.67 0.86
N ALA A 149 4.85 2.74 1.81
CA ALA A 149 4.40 1.59 2.59
C ALA A 149 3.82 0.49 1.69
N ILE A 150 2.92 0.86 0.77
CA ILE A 150 2.34 -0.05 -0.21
C ILE A 150 3.43 -0.67 -1.10
N THR A 151 4.37 0.12 -1.62
CA THR A 151 5.50 -0.38 -2.41
C THR A 151 6.28 -1.43 -1.63
N CYS A 152 6.55 -1.20 -0.34
CA CYS A 152 7.24 -2.17 0.52
C CYS A 152 6.46 -3.49 0.66
N LEU A 153 5.13 -3.41 0.80
CA LEU A 153 4.29 -4.61 0.91
C LEU A 153 4.18 -5.39 -0.41
N LEU A 154 4.15 -4.67 -1.54
CA LEU A 154 4.09 -5.25 -2.88
C LEU A 154 5.40 -5.88 -3.32
N GLN A 155 6.54 -5.41 -2.81
CA GLN A 155 7.83 -6.07 -3.01
C GLN A 155 7.77 -7.49 -2.41
N GLN A 156 7.53 -8.50 -3.23
CA GLN A 156 7.66 -9.89 -2.79
C GLN A 156 9.11 -10.34 -3.02
N PRO A 157 9.72 -11.07 -2.07
CA PRO A 157 11.02 -11.68 -2.34
C PRO A 157 10.87 -12.57 -3.57
N SER A 158 11.69 -12.32 -4.59
CA SER A 158 11.69 -13.16 -5.77
C SER A 158 12.00 -14.59 -5.31
N SER A 159 11.17 -15.55 -5.73
CA SER A 159 11.50 -16.97 -5.65
C SER A 159 12.63 -17.25 -6.64
N LYS A 160 13.77 -16.58 -6.52
CA LYS A 160 15.03 -17.20 -6.87
C LYS A 160 15.25 -18.26 -5.82
N ALA A 161 14.60 -19.42 -6.04
CA ALA A 161 15.31 -20.64 -5.80
C ALA A 161 16.63 -20.45 -6.55
N TYR A 162 17.70 -20.20 -5.80
CA TYR A 162 19.03 -20.48 -6.30
C TYR A 162 18.99 -21.97 -6.63
N LEU A 163 18.51 -22.32 -7.82
CA LEU A 163 18.97 -23.53 -8.45
C LEU A 163 20.49 -23.38 -8.42
N PRO A 164 21.21 -24.31 -7.77
CA PRO A 164 22.65 -24.32 -7.87
C PRO A 164 22.95 -24.35 -9.35
N SER A 165 23.47 -23.24 -9.88
CA SER A 165 24.05 -23.20 -11.21
C SER A 165 25.31 -24.04 -11.15
N ARG A 166 25.13 -25.36 -11.23
CA ARG A 166 26.12 -26.38 -11.57
C ARG A 166 25.44 -27.75 -11.54
N THR A 167 25.67 -28.50 -12.61
CA THR A 167 25.27 -29.88 -12.92
C THR A 167 23.82 -30.14 -13.34
N CYS A 168 23.48 -29.73 -14.58
CA CYS A 168 22.67 -30.60 -15.44
C CYS A 168 23.62 -31.63 -16.11
N PRO A 169 23.50 -32.94 -15.86
CA PRO A 169 24.38 -33.95 -16.47
C PRO A 169 24.00 -34.37 -17.89
N LEU A 170 23.02 -33.74 -18.55
CA LEU A 170 22.46 -34.22 -19.82
C LEU A 170 22.40 -33.15 -20.93
N LEU A 171 23.53 -32.51 -21.24
CA LEU A 171 23.63 -31.59 -22.38
C LEU A 171 24.88 -31.89 -23.22
N TRP A 172 24.80 -32.93 -24.06
CA TRP A 172 25.67 -33.10 -25.23
C TRP A 172 24.94 -32.75 -26.54
N CYS A 173 23.83 -32.02 -26.53
CA CYS A 173 23.17 -31.63 -27.77
C CYS A 173 22.53 -30.25 -27.62
N CYS A 174 23.29 -29.17 -27.84
CA CYS A 174 22.79 -27.92 -28.45
C CYS A 174 23.97 -26.96 -28.76
N PRO A 175 23.99 -26.25 -29.92
CA PRO A 175 25.03 -25.28 -30.25
C PRO A 175 24.91 -23.97 -29.44
N LEU A 176 25.91 -23.10 -29.60
CA LEU A 176 26.23 -21.93 -28.78
C LEU A 176 25.27 -20.69 -28.71
N PRO A 177 24.06 -20.57 -29.31
CA PRO A 177 23.29 -19.32 -29.15
C PRO A 177 22.65 -19.11 -27.76
N CYS A 178 22.55 -20.12 -26.90
CA CYS A 178 21.79 -20.01 -25.64
C CYS A 178 22.45 -19.14 -24.55
N ARG A 179 23.66 -18.61 -24.77
CA ARG A 179 24.34 -17.74 -23.79
C ARG A 179 23.89 -16.28 -23.85
N ALA A 180 23.25 -15.85 -24.94
CA ALA A 180 22.80 -14.46 -25.11
C ALA A 180 21.38 -14.18 -24.56
N ALA A 181 20.61 -15.21 -24.18
CA ALA A 181 19.27 -15.04 -23.61
C ALA A 181 19.27 -14.87 -22.08
N VAL A 182 20.44 -14.91 -21.43
CA VAL A 182 20.56 -14.84 -19.96
C VAL A 182 20.86 -13.43 -19.46
N GLU A 183 21.29 -12.50 -20.32
CA GLU A 183 21.50 -11.09 -19.94
C GLU A 183 20.23 -10.23 -20.08
N THR A 184 19.20 -10.71 -20.79
CA THR A 184 17.90 -10.01 -20.93
C THR A 184 16.89 -10.43 -19.86
N MET A 185 17.33 -10.66 -18.62
CA MET A 185 16.45 -10.91 -17.48
C MET A 185 16.68 -9.92 -16.32
N SER A 186 16.88 -8.65 -16.68
CA SER A 186 16.73 -7.51 -15.76
C SER A 186 15.25 -7.12 -15.53
N ASP A 187 14.30 -7.96 -15.93
CA ASP A 187 12.86 -7.66 -15.97
C ASP A 187 12.05 -8.15 -14.75
N SER A 188 12.65 -8.13 -13.56
CA SER A 188 11.90 -8.40 -12.31
C SER A 188 10.93 -7.28 -11.93
N LEU A 189 11.05 -6.07 -12.52
CA LEU A 189 10.05 -5.01 -12.38
C LEU A 189 8.85 -5.19 -13.32
N GLN A 190 9.04 -5.81 -14.49
CA GLN A 190 7.95 -6.01 -15.44
C GLN A 190 6.91 -7.02 -14.94
N SER A 191 7.29 -7.98 -14.08
CA SER A 191 6.34 -8.96 -13.52
C SER A 191 5.43 -8.35 -12.45
N LEU A 192 5.97 -7.47 -11.59
CA LEU A 192 5.17 -6.71 -10.62
C LEU A 192 4.23 -5.74 -11.34
N ASP A 193 4.77 -5.01 -12.31
CA ASP A 193 4.05 -4.05 -13.12
C ASP A 193 2.99 -4.73 -14.01
N SER A 194 3.24 -5.94 -14.52
CA SER A 194 2.23 -6.72 -15.27
C SER A 194 1.10 -7.23 -14.38
N LEU A 195 1.38 -7.56 -13.11
CA LEU A 195 0.37 -8.00 -12.15
C LEU A 195 -0.47 -6.83 -11.62
N GLU A 196 0.18 -5.68 -11.43
CA GLU A 196 -0.43 -4.39 -11.14
C GLU A 196 -1.32 -3.91 -12.30
N ARG A 197 -0.80 -3.95 -13.54
CA ARG A 197 -1.55 -3.63 -14.76
C ARG A 197 -2.73 -4.57 -15.01
N ARG A 198 -2.64 -5.84 -14.61
CA ARG A 198 -3.74 -6.81 -14.72
C ARG A 198 -4.82 -6.60 -13.67
N ALA A 199 -4.46 -6.15 -12.46
CA ALA A 199 -5.42 -5.78 -11.42
C ALA A 199 -6.11 -4.43 -11.70
N TRP A 200 -5.49 -3.57 -12.51
CA TRP A 200 -5.96 -2.21 -12.82
C TRP A 200 -5.93 -1.93 -14.33
N SER A 201 -6.73 -2.65 -15.11
CA SER A 201 -7.01 -2.28 -16.49
C SER A 201 -8.05 -1.15 -16.56
N THR A 202 -7.74 0.03 -16.00
CA THR A 202 -8.24 1.34 -16.45
C THR A 202 -7.40 2.46 -15.81
N ARG A 203 -6.63 3.16 -16.67
CA ARG A 203 -6.03 4.49 -16.51
C ARG A 203 -4.66 4.65 -15.80
N ARG A 204 -3.68 4.87 -16.68
CA ARG A 204 -2.58 5.86 -16.68
C ARG A 204 -1.22 5.41 -16.11
N SER A 205 -0.24 5.55 -17.01
CA SER A 205 1.19 5.30 -16.94
C SER A 205 1.93 6.43 -16.23
N ALA A 206 2.94 6.08 -15.42
CA ALA A 206 4.08 6.94 -15.13
C ALA A 206 5.32 6.07 -14.82
N ASN A 207 6.39 6.34 -15.57
CA ASN A 207 7.69 5.69 -15.47
C ASN A 207 8.34 5.96 -14.11
N LEU A 208 8.81 4.91 -13.43
CA LEU A 208 9.68 5.02 -12.25
C LEU A 208 11.05 4.43 -12.56
N SER A 209 12.05 5.31 -12.51
CA SER A 209 13.46 5.02 -12.73
C SER A 209 14.02 4.08 -11.66
N GLN A 210 14.71 3.06 -12.15
CA GLN A 210 15.34 1.99 -11.39
C GLN A 210 16.76 2.42 -10.98
N HIS A 211 16.97 2.69 -9.69
CA HIS A 211 18.32 2.76 -9.12
C HIS A 211 18.44 1.88 -7.87
N SER A 212 19.37 0.93 -7.95
CA SER A 212 19.87 0.10 -6.86
C SER A 212 20.75 0.93 -5.92
N HIS A 213 20.64 0.73 -4.60
CA HIS A 213 21.79 0.67 -3.68
C HIS A 213 21.38 0.12 -2.31
N ASP A 214 22.30 -0.67 -1.74
CA ASP A 214 22.19 -1.41 -0.50
C ASP A 214 22.06 -0.57 0.79
N SER A 215 21.25 -1.11 1.70
CA SER A 215 21.49 -1.26 3.15
C SER A 215 21.56 -0.05 4.10
N TYR A 216 20.75 0.99 3.88
CA TYR A 216 20.22 1.82 4.98
C TYR A 216 18.75 2.15 4.72
N LEU A 217 17.90 1.14 4.79
CA LEU A 217 16.46 1.35 4.69
C LEU A 217 16.01 2.09 5.97
N PRO A 218 15.31 3.24 5.87
CA PRO A 218 14.77 3.95 7.03
C PRO A 218 13.99 3.00 7.95
N HIS A 219 14.07 3.19 9.27
CA HIS A 219 13.47 2.29 10.27
C HIS A 219 12.00 1.96 9.97
N SER A 220 11.23 2.94 9.50
CA SER A 220 9.83 2.77 9.06
C SER A 220 9.70 1.78 7.90
N GLN A 221 10.62 1.80 6.94
CA GLN A 221 10.60 0.92 5.78
C GLN A 221 10.77 -0.56 6.20
N GLN A 222 11.70 -0.84 7.13
CA GLN A 222 11.88 -2.20 7.66
C GLN A 222 10.63 -2.72 8.37
N GLN A 223 9.94 -1.86 9.12
CA GLN A 223 8.68 -2.23 9.75
C GLN A 223 7.64 -2.68 8.71
N TRP A 224 7.45 -1.92 7.62
CA TRP A 224 6.54 -2.30 6.54
C TRP A 224 6.97 -3.58 5.82
N LEU A 225 8.25 -3.75 5.51
CA LEU A 225 8.78 -4.96 4.88
C LEU A 225 8.55 -6.23 5.73
N SER A 226 8.56 -6.08 7.06
CA SER A 226 8.33 -7.17 8.01
C SER A 226 6.87 -7.66 8.02
N LEU A 227 5.93 -6.83 7.57
CA LEU A 227 4.50 -7.16 7.51
C LEU A 227 4.15 -8.09 6.35
N ARG A 228 5.07 -8.37 5.43
CA ARG A 228 4.83 -9.29 4.32
C ARG A 228 4.63 -10.73 4.79
N VAL A 229 3.66 -11.42 4.19
CA VAL A 229 3.56 -12.87 4.28
C VAL A 229 4.55 -13.49 3.29
N HIS A 230 5.58 -14.11 3.84
CA HIS A 230 6.50 -14.92 3.06
C HIS A 230 5.84 -16.28 2.85
N LYS A 231 5.51 -16.66 1.61
CA LYS A 231 5.27 -18.07 1.33
C LYS A 231 6.63 -18.77 1.31
N ARG A 232 7.01 -19.42 2.41
CA ARG A 232 7.96 -20.54 2.29
C ARG A 232 7.25 -21.59 1.44
N TRP A 233 7.85 -21.95 0.31
CA TRP A 233 7.40 -23.09 -0.50
C TRP A 233 7.80 -24.42 0.17
N ASP A 234 7.80 -24.48 1.50
CA ASP A 234 8.08 -25.68 2.29
C ASP A 234 6.77 -26.44 2.43
N GLY A 235 6.34 -27.14 1.38
CA GLY A 235 5.06 -27.88 1.46
C GLY A 235 4.60 -28.64 0.24
N LEU A 236 5.22 -28.48 -0.93
CA LEU A 236 5.05 -29.43 -2.03
C LEU A 236 6.05 -30.57 -1.83
N ARG A 237 5.77 -31.45 -0.86
CA ARG A 237 6.20 -32.85 -1.00
C ARG A 237 5.41 -33.40 -2.18
N VAL A 238 6.02 -33.34 -3.36
CA VAL A 238 5.62 -34.18 -4.49
C VAL A 238 5.70 -35.62 -3.99
N PRO A 239 4.62 -36.42 -4.04
CA PRO A 239 4.72 -37.85 -3.84
C PRO A 239 5.65 -38.40 -4.93
N TRP A 240 6.83 -38.84 -4.52
CA TRP A 240 7.63 -39.75 -5.33
C TRP A 240 6.88 -41.09 -5.32
N GLU A 241 6.07 -41.38 -6.34
CA GLU A 241 5.77 -42.76 -6.69
C GLU A 241 6.94 -43.30 -7.51
N GLY A 242 7.99 -43.69 -6.80
CA GLY A 242 8.98 -44.62 -7.31
C GLY A 242 8.56 -46.02 -6.91
N GLN A 243 8.00 -46.78 -7.86
CA GLN A 243 7.97 -48.23 -7.76
C GLN A 243 8.51 -48.81 -9.06
N GLU A 244 9.83 -48.96 -9.12
CA GLU A 244 10.42 -50.07 -9.86
C GLU A 244 10.06 -51.35 -9.12
N MET A 245 9.59 -52.37 -9.84
CA MET A 245 10.15 -53.72 -9.74
C MET A 245 9.68 -54.58 -10.90
N SER A 246 10.69 -55.12 -11.56
CA SER A 246 10.73 -55.96 -12.74
C SER A 246 10.00 -57.30 -12.62
N ALA A 247 9.63 -57.81 -13.80
CA ALA A 247 9.77 -59.20 -14.25
C ALA A 247 9.25 -60.33 -13.34
N SER A 248 8.20 -61.01 -13.82
CA SER A 248 8.26 -62.43 -14.20
C SER A 248 7.25 -62.70 -15.30
#